data_AF-A0A838EWV8-F1
#
_entry.id   AF-A0A838EWV8-F1
#
_cell.length_a   1.000
_cell.length_b   1.000
_cell.length_c   1.000
_cell.angle_alpha   90.00
_cell.angle_beta   90.00
_cell.angle_gamma   90.00
#
_symmetry.space_group_name_H-M   'P 1'
#
loop_
_entity.id
_entity.type
_entity.pdbx_description
1 polymer ?
#
loop_
_entity_poly.entity_id
_entity_poly.type
_entity_poly.pdbx_seq_one_letter_code
_entity_poly.pdbx_strand_id
1 'polypeptide(L)'
;MTTDDGSGAVAVTPERAYHSRIGFVADSPNFPGEWNAVVEKVKIADELGFDSVWLGESWGYELFTSMADLVRSTKRIKIGAGIANIYSRTPALIASSAATLDERSGGRILLGLGPSGAKVVEHWHGVPIQKPVKRTRE
;
A
#
# COMPACT_ATOMS: atom_id res chain seq x y z
N MET A 1 -11.10 -49.96 40.40
CA MET A 1 -11.39 -48.63 39.85
C MET A 1 -10.08 -48.13 39.28
N THR A 2 -9.92 -48.26 37.97
CA THR A 2 -8.67 -48.14 37.22
C THR A 2 -8.20 -46.69 37.14
N THR A 3 -6.93 -46.46 37.41
CA THR A 3 -6.25 -45.17 37.24
C THR A 3 -5.82 -44.98 35.79
N ASP A 4 -6.18 -43.81 35.29
CA ASP A 4 -5.91 -43.15 34.00
C ASP A 4 -4.45 -43.28 33.52
N ASP A 5 -4.24 -43.80 32.31
CA ASP A 5 -2.96 -43.94 31.62
C ASP A 5 -2.67 -42.71 30.77
N GLY A 6 -1.84 -41.81 31.30
CA GLY A 6 -1.46 -40.54 30.69
C GLY A 6 -0.65 -40.65 29.38
N SER A 7 -1.27 -41.08 28.29
CA SER A 7 -0.72 -40.99 26.93
C SER A 7 -1.42 -39.89 26.12
N GLY A 8 -1.39 -38.66 26.63
CA GLY A 8 -1.77 -37.47 25.87
C GLY A 8 -0.59 -37.01 25.02
N ALA A 9 -0.40 -37.59 23.83
CA ALA A 9 0.55 -37.06 22.86
C ALA A 9 0.11 -35.65 22.46
N VAL A 10 0.87 -34.63 22.87
CA VAL A 10 0.68 -33.24 22.42
C VAL A 10 1.04 -33.21 20.94
N ALA A 11 0.03 -33.07 20.09
CA ALA A 11 0.22 -32.88 18.66
C ALA A 11 1.05 -31.60 18.43
N VAL A 12 2.27 -31.78 17.92
CA VAL A 12 3.10 -30.68 17.43
C VAL A 12 2.40 -30.10 16.20
N THR A 13 1.83 -28.89 16.34
CA THR A 13 1.32 -28.12 15.21
C THR A 13 2.45 -27.92 14.18
N PRO A 14 2.22 -28.16 12.89
CA PRO A 14 3.27 -27.99 11.89
C PRO A 14 3.76 -26.54 11.88
N GLU A 15 5.07 -26.38 11.85
CA GLU A 15 5.74 -25.09 11.73
C GLU A 15 5.15 -24.34 10.53
N ARG A 16 4.56 -23.16 10.77
CA ARG A 16 4.05 -22.32 9.68
C ARG A 16 5.24 -21.92 8.82
N ALA A 17 5.33 -22.43 7.60
CA ALA A 17 6.28 -21.94 6.62
C ALA A 17 6.01 -20.44 6.39
N TYR A 18 6.89 -19.57 6.89
CA TYR A 18 6.83 -18.15 6.62
C TYR A 18 7.40 -17.89 5.23
N HIS A 19 6.52 -17.54 4.28
CA HIS A 19 6.96 -16.96 3.02
C HIS A 19 7.23 -15.47 3.23
N SER A 20 8.51 -15.10 3.24
CA SER A 20 8.92 -13.69 3.21
C SER A 20 8.49 -13.06 1.89
N ARG A 21 7.93 -11.86 1.98
CA ARG A 21 7.59 -11.02 0.83
C ARG A 21 8.45 -9.77 0.84
N ILE A 22 9.04 -9.42 -0.29
CA ILE A 22 9.96 -8.29 -0.42
C ILE A 22 9.31 -7.24 -1.32
N GLY A 23 9.15 -6.04 -0.77
CA GLY A 23 8.73 -4.87 -1.51
C GLY A 23 9.61 -3.67 -1.22
N PHE A 24 9.42 -2.60 -1.98
CA PHE A 24 10.20 -1.38 -1.84
C PHE A 24 9.34 -0.14 -2.09
N VAL A 25 9.81 1.00 -1.58
CA VAL A 25 9.20 2.31 -1.83
C VAL A 25 9.85 2.91 -3.07
N ALA A 26 9.05 3.45 -3.98
CA ALA A 26 9.53 4.05 -5.22
C ALA A 26 8.78 5.35 -5.51
N ASP A 27 9.03 6.39 -4.72
CA ASP A 27 8.44 7.70 -4.90
C ASP A 27 9.35 8.65 -5.71
N SER A 28 8.74 9.71 -6.23
CA SER A 28 9.45 10.89 -6.70
C SER A 28 9.03 12.05 -5.80
N PRO A 29 9.80 12.37 -4.75
CA PRO A 29 9.38 13.31 -3.71
C PRO A 29 9.33 14.78 -4.19
N ASN A 30 9.80 15.04 -5.41
CA ASN A 30 9.84 16.36 -6.03
C ASN A 30 8.94 16.39 -7.27
N PHE A 31 8.35 17.56 -7.54
CA PHE A 31 7.66 17.86 -8.78
C PHE A 31 8.18 19.16 -9.40
N PRO A 32 8.64 19.17 -10.66
CA PRO A 32 8.88 17.98 -11.49
C PRO A 32 10.01 17.11 -10.91
N GLY A 33 9.95 15.80 -11.14
CA GLY A 33 10.99 14.86 -10.73
C GLY A 33 11.22 13.77 -11.78
N GLU A 34 12.05 12.79 -11.45
CA GLU A 34 12.51 11.75 -12.38
C GLU A 34 11.50 10.59 -12.50
N TRP A 35 10.24 10.89 -12.81
CA TRP A 35 9.16 9.89 -12.83
C TRP A 35 9.43 8.72 -13.79
N ASN A 36 9.97 8.99 -14.98
CA ASN A 36 10.32 7.93 -15.92
C ASN A 36 11.38 6.96 -15.34
N ALA A 37 12.32 7.46 -14.54
CA ALA A 37 13.30 6.61 -13.87
C ALA A 37 12.65 5.75 -12.77
N VAL A 38 11.60 6.24 -12.11
CA VAL A 38 10.78 5.43 -11.19
C VAL A 38 10.10 4.30 -11.94
N VAL A 39 9.42 4.59 -13.06
CA VAL A 39 8.72 3.58 -13.87
C VAL A 39 9.69 2.48 -14.35
N GLU A 40 10.87 2.85 -14.85
CA GLU A 40 11.87 1.85 -15.29
C GLU A 40 12.36 0.95 -14.14
N LYS A 41 12.62 1.51 -12.95
CA LYS A 41 12.99 0.71 -11.77
C LYS A 41 11.88 -0.28 -11.39
N VAL A 42 10.63 0.15 -11.45
CA VAL A 42 9.48 -0.70 -11.10
C VAL A 42 9.26 -1.80 -12.14
N LYS A 43 9.46 -1.52 -13.43
CA LYS A 43 9.44 -2.54 -14.49
C LYS A 43 10.50 -3.63 -14.27
N ILE A 44 11.73 -3.23 -13.93
CA ILE A 44 12.80 -4.18 -13.60
C ILE A 44 12.40 -5.01 -12.37
N ALA A 45 11.85 -4.40 -11.32
CA ALA A 45 11.42 -5.13 -10.13
C ALA A 45 10.27 -6.12 -10.41
N ASP A 46 9.33 -5.75 -11.30
CA ASP A 46 8.26 -6.63 -11.80
C ASP A 46 8.85 -7.88 -12.47
N GLU A 47 9.87 -7.71 -13.32
CA GLU A 47 10.61 -8.79 -14.00
C GLU A 47 11.41 -9.67 -13.05
N LEU A 48 12.00 -9.08 -12.01
CA LEU A 48 12.77 -9.81 -10.98
C LEU A 48 11.89 -10.53 -9.95
N GLY A 49 10.58 -10.33 -9.97
CA GLY A 49 9.64 -11.04 -9.09
C GLY A 49 9.51 -10.44 -7.69
N PHE A 50 9.74 -9.14 -7.52
CA PHE A 50 9.40 -8.45 -6.28
C PHE A 50 7.89 -8.50 -6.02
N ASP A 51 7.50 -8.58 -4.74
CA ASP A 51 6.10 -8.73 -4.36
C ASP A 51 5.30 -7.43 -4.53
N SER A 52 5.91 -6.29 -4.18
CA SER A 52 5.20 -5.02 -4.15
C SER A 52 6.09 -3.79 -4.30
N VAL A 53 5.52 -2.73 -4.88
CA VAL A 53 6.04 -1.37 -4.86
C VAL A 53 5.06 -0.47 -4.12
N TRP A 54 5.57 0.51 -3.36
CA TRP A 54 4.75 1.42 -2.56
C TRP A 54 5.04 2.88 -2.92
N LEU A 55 3.97 3.66 -3.12
CA LEU A 55 4.01 5.10 -3.38
C LEU A 55 3.44 5.87 -2.18
N GLY A 56 4.13 6.93 -1.77
CA GLY A 56 3.65 7.85 -0.74
C GLY A 56 2.86 9.03 -1.33
N GLU A 57 1.90 9.55 -0.58
CA GLU A 57 1.18 10.77 -0.93
C GLU A 57 1.67 11.97 -0.10
N SER A 58 2.18 13.00 -0.76
CA SER A 58 2.64 14.26 -0.15
C SER A 58 2.51 15.42 -1.16
N TRP A 59 3.56 16.22 -1.38
CA TRP A 59 3.58 17.39 -2.28
C TRP A 59 4.20 17.11 -3.66
N GLY A 60 4.42 15.83 -4.00
CA GLY A 60 4.98 15.39 -5.28
C GLY A 60 3.90 15.06 -6.32
N TYR A 61 4.16 14.03 -7.12
CA TYR A 61 3.19 13.50 -8.08
C TYR A 61 1.90 13.00 -7.38
N GLU A 62 0.76 13.17 -8.06
CA GLU A 62 -0.54 12.73 -7.54
C GLU A 62 -0.61 11.19 -7.47
N LEU A 63 -0.92 10.68 -6.27
CA LEU A 63 -0.78 9.26 -5.93
C LEU A 63 -1.53 8.32 -6.90
N PHE A 64 -2.83 8.52 -7.12
CA PHE A 64 -3.63 7.55 -7.87
C PHE A 64 -3.31 7.58 -9.37
N THR A 65 -2.95 8.74 -9.90
CA THR A 65 -2.47 8.90 -11.28
C THR A 65 -1.12 8.22 -11.48
N SER A 66 -0.19 8.40 -10.53
CA SER A 66 1.09 7.68 -10.53
C SER A 66 0.90 6.16 -10.42
N MET A 67 0.00 5.70 -9.55
CA MET A 67 -0.35 4.27 -9.48
C MET A 67 -0.94 3.76 -10.79
N ALA A 68 -1.79 4.53 -11.47
CA ALA A 68 -2.38 4.16 -12.76
C ALA A 68 -1.31 3.93 -13.84
N ASP A 69 -0.26 4.75 -13.86
CA ASP A 69 0.85 4.60 -14.80
C ASP A 69 1.67 3.32 -14.51
N LEU A 70 1.91 3.02 -13.22
CA LEU A 70 2.53 1.75 -12.84
C LEU A 70 1.64 0.53 -13.16
N VAL A 71 0.32 0.64 -13.02
CA VAL A 71 -0.63 -0.40 -13.41
C VAL A 71 -0.49 -0.71 -14.90
N ARG A 72 -0.38 0.33 -15.73
CA ARG A 72 -0.17 0.19 -17.18
C ARG A 72 1.20 -0.41 -17.52
N SER A 73 2.22 -0.08 -16.73
CA SER A 73 3.61 -0.37 -17.05
C SER A 73 4.11 -1.74 -16.54
N THR A 74 3.31 -2.45 -15.73
CA THR A 74 3.72 -3.69 -15.05
C THR A 74 2.69 -4.80 -15.19
N LYS A 75 3.09 -6.05 -14.95
CA LYS A 75 2.22 -7.23 -15.14
C LYS A 75 1.92 -8.02 -13.87
N ARG A 76 2.82 -8.05 -12.88
CA ARG A 76 2.73 -8.98 -11.73
C ARG A 76 2.84 -8.29 -10.37
N ILE A 77 3.76 -7.35 -10.23
CA ILE A 77 4.06 -6.65 -8.98
C ILE A 77 2.80 -5.97 -8.43
N LYS A 78 2.58 -6.06 -7.13
CA LYS A 78 1.50 -5.33 -6.46
C LYS A 78 1.86 -3.86 -6.31
N ILE A 79 0.89 -2.98 -6.45
CA ILE A 79 1.09 -1.53 -6.41
C ILE A 79 0.34 -0.98 -5.23
N GLY A 80 1.08 -0.43 -4.27
CA GLY A 80 0.58 -0.02 -2.98
C GLY A 80 0.55 1.49 -2.78
N ALA A 81 -0.51 1.97 -2.14
CA ALA A 81 -0.53 3.27 -1.49
C ALA A 81 0.07 3.11 -0.08
N GLY A 82 1.21 3.74 0.17
CA GLY A 82 1.94 3.69 1.44
C GLY A 82 2.27 5.10 1.94
N ILE A 83 1.30 6.00 2.12
CA ILE A 83 -0.16 5.79 2.26
C ILE A 83 -0.96 6.69 1.30
N ALA A 84 -2.25 6.39 1.12
CA ALA A 84 -3.25 7.35 0.67
C ALA A 84 -3.70 8.23 1.86
N ASN A 85 -3.63 9.54 1.67
CA ASN A 85 -3.98 10.54 2.68
C ASN A 85 -5.50 10.68 2.79
N ILE A 86 -6.06 10.32 3.96
CA ILE A 86 -7.51 10.41 4.23
C ILE A 86 -8.05 11.85 4.35
N TYR A 87 -7.18 12.86 4.25
CA TYR A 87 -7.55 14.27 4.26
C TYR A 87 -7.54 14.92 2.87
N SER A 88 -6.85 14.34 1.88
CA SER A 88 -6.74 14.94 0.54
C SER A 88 -7.95 14.67 -0.35
N ARG A 89 -8.76 13.66 -0.01
CA ARG A 89 -9.93 13.20 -0.78
C ARG A 89 -11.06 12.72 0.14
N THR A 90 -12.28 12.63 -0.39
CA THR A 90 -13.40 12.02 0.33
C THR A 90 -13.21 10.48 0.40
N PRO A 91 -13.78 9.80 1.41
CA PRO A 91 -13.73 8.33 1.50
C PRO A 91 -14.28 7.64 0.24
N ALA A 92 -15.38 8.18 -0.32
CA ALA A 92 -15.98 7.66 -1.55
C ALA A 92 -15.03 7.77 -2.76
N LEU A 93 -14.28 8.87 -2.87
CA LEU A 93 -13.31 9.04 -3.96
C LEU A 93 -12.09 8.13 -3.78
N ILE A 94 -11.57 7.98 -2.56
CA ILE A 94 -10.49 7.02 -2.26
C ILE A 94 -10.92 5.61 -2.65
N ALA A 95 -12.13 5.20 -2.24
CA ALA A 95 -12.68 3.88 -2.51
C ALA A 95 -12.87 3.65 -4.02
N SER A 96 -13.46 4.60 -4.74
CA SER A 96 -13.70 4.45 -6.18
C SER A 96 -12.40 4.46 -7.00
N SER A 97 -11.43 5.30 -6.65
CA SER A 97 -10.10 5.31 -7.28
C SER A 97 -9.36 3.99 -7.06
N ALA A 98 -9.32 3.49 -5.82
CA ALA A 98 -8.66 2.22 -5.51
C ALA A 98 -9.35 1.04 -6.20
N ALA A 99 -10.69 0.95 -6.15
CA ALA A 99 -11.45 -0.11 -6.80
C ALA A 99 -11.27 -0.12 -8.32
N THR A 100 -11.25 1.07 -8.94
CA THR A 100 -10.97 1.21 -10.38
C THR A 100 -9.58 0.69 -10.71
N LEU A 101 -8.55 1.10 -9.98
CA LEU A 101 -7.19 0.62 -10.23
C LEU A 101 -7.06 -0.89 -9.97
N ASP A 102 -7.75 -1.41 -8.97
CA ASP A 102 -7.73 -2.84 -8.64
C ASP A 102 -8.28 -3.67 -9.79
N GLU A 103 -9.44 -3.30 -10.32
CA GLU A 103 -10.02 -3.93 -11.52
C GLU A 103 -9.06 -3.84 -12.71
N ARG A 104 -8.53 -2.65 -13.00
CA ARG A 104 -7.64 -2.42 -14.16
C ARG A 104 -6.30 -3.13 -14.04
N SER A 105 -5.86 -3.43 -12.82
CA SER A 105 -4.61 -4.13 -12.56
C SER A 105 -4.76 -5.65 -12.50
N GLY A 106 -5.99 -6.17 -12.45
CA GLY A 106 -6.26 -7.58 -12.20
C GLY A 106 -6.07 -8.00 -10.74
N GLY A 107 -6.45 -7.14 -9.78
CA GLY A 107 -6.39 -7.45 -8.35
C GLY A 107 -5.02 -7.18 -7.69
N ARG A 108 -4.21 -6.26 -8.24
CA ARG A 108 -2.84 -5.99 -7.78
C ARG A 108 -2.73 -4.76 -6.87
N ILE A 109 -3.82 -4.09 -6.52
CA ILE A 109 -3.75 -2.87 -5.72
C ILE A 109 -3.73 -3.17 -4.23
N LEU A 110 -2.86 -2.47 -3.50
CA LEU A 110 -2.79 -2.48 -2.04
C LEU A 110 -3.11 -1.09 -1.51
N LEU A 111 -4.28 -0.91 -0.89
CA LEU A 111 -4.69 0.39 -0.35
C LEU A 111 -4.27 0.54 1.11
N GLY A 112 -3.13 1.18 1.36
CA GLY A 112 -2.77 1.67 2.69
C GLY A 112 -3.38 3.05 2.94
N LEU A 113 -4.05 3.22 4.07
CA LEU A 113 -4.67 4.47 4.49
C LEU A 113 -3.90 5.08 5.65
N GLY A 114 -3.87 6.42 5.71
CA GLY A 114 -3.50 7.08 6.95
C GLY A 114 -3.64 8.59 6.96
N PRO A 115 -3.36 9.21 8.12
CA PRO A 115 -3.66 10.61 8.36
C PRO A 115 -2.62 11.60 7.83
N SER A 116 -1.44 11.12 7.39
CA SER A 116 -0.29 11.97 7.09
C SER A 116 0.12 12.89 8.27
N GLY A 117 0.95 13.89 8.02
CA GLY A 117 1.42 14.87 9.01
C GLY A 117 0.90 16.29 8.76
N ALA A 118 0.95 17.16 9.78
CA ALA A 118 0.42 18.53 9.72
C ALA A 118 1.02 19.40 8.59
N LYS A 119 2.26 19.15 8.19
CA LYS A 119 2.86 19.82 7.02
C LYS A 119 2.11 19.52 5.72
N VAL A 120 1.71 18.27 5.52
CA VAL A 120 0.97 17.86 4.31
C VAL A 120 -0.50 18.27 4.43
N VAL A 121 -1.13 18.00 5.57
CA VAL A 121 -2.58 18.19 5.68
C VAL A 121 -2.97 19.65 5.86
N GLU A 122 -2.37 20.35 6.81
CA GLU A 122 -2.78 21.72 7.16
C GLU A 122 -2.16 22.75 6.23
N HIS A 123 -0.86 22.63 5.93
CA HIS A 123 -0.17 23.63 5.12
C HIS A 123 -0.35 23.42 3.62
N TRP A 124 -0.30 22.17 3.15
CA TRP A 124 -0.41 21.87 1.71
C TRP A 124 -1.85 21.68 1.25
N HIS A 125 -2.65 20.89 1.96
CA HIS A 125 -4.07 20.70 1.60
C HIS A 125 -5.00 21.74 2.22
N GLY A 126 -4.55 22.55 3.18
CA GLY A 126 -5.39 23.57 3.82
C GLY A 126 -6.52 23.00 4.69
N VAL A 127 -6.41 21.73 5.12
CA VAL A 127 -7.44 21.04 5.90
C VAL A 127 -6.99 20.92 7.36
N PRO A 128 -7.84 21.23 8.36
CA PRO A 128 -7.46 21.06 9.76
C PRO A 128 -7.30 19.57 10.12
N ILE A 129 -6.21 19.20 10.81
CA ILE A 129 -6.10 17.87 11.40
C ILE A 129 -6.92 17.83 12.68
N GLN A 130 -7.95 16.98 12.72
CA GLN A 130 -8.74 16.76 13.92
C GLN A 130 -8.94 15.27 14.16
N LYS A 131 -8.53 14.81 15.35
CA LYS A 131 -8.73 13.43 15.82
C LYS A 131 -8.33 12.38 14.74
N PRO A 132 -7.07 12.37 14.27
CA PRO A 132 -6.65 11.61 13.10
C PRO A 132 -6.99 10.12 13.17
N VAL A 133 -6.79 9.47 14.32
CA VAL A 133 -7.15 8.06 14.53
C VAL A 133 -8.66 7.83 14.38
N LYS A 134 -9.49 8.74 14.92
CA LYS A 134 -10.95 8.65 14.81
C LYS A 134 -11.40 8.79 13.36
N ARG A 135 -10.82 9.73 12.62
CA ARG A 135 -11.11 9.93 11.21
C ARG A 135 -10.69 8.72 10.36
N THR A 136 -9.53 8.11 10.63
CA THR A 136 -9.09 6.90 9.89
C THR A 136 -10.05 5.72 10.07
N ARG A 137 -10.69 5.62 11.23
CA ARG A 137 -11.62 4.54 11.57
C ARG A 137 -12.98 4.68 10.87
N GLU A 138 -13.44 5.91 10.63
CA GLU A 138 -14.75 6.24 10.05
C GLU A 138 -14.75 6.13 8.53
#